data_AF-A4CV60-F1
#
_entry.id   AF-A4CV60-F1
#
_cell.length_a   1.000
_cell.length_b   1.000
_cell.length_c   1.000
_cell.angle_alpha   90.00
_cell.angle_beta   90.00
_cell.angle_gamma   90.00
#
_symmetry.space_group_name_H-M   'P 1'
#
loop_
_entity.id
_entity.type
_entity.pdbx_description
1 polymer ?
#
loop_
_entity_poly.entity_id
_entity_poly.type
_entity_poly.pdbx_seq_one_letter_code
_entity_poly.pdbx_strand_id
1 'polypeptide(L)' 'MHPLDLYDQWRRRVLRWLPIRQAFDRTPDDVAPHGSEDWLLEPIDVDEACRLFPHLEKDRAVLQYQRLRLQIREQDGRGF' A
#
# COMPACT_ATOMS: atom_id res chain seq x y z
N MET A 1 -18.92 12.73 -3.53
CA MET A 1 -17.89 13.11 -4.52
C MET A 1 -16.69 13.61 -3.75
N HIS A 2 -15.57 12.88 -3.79
CA HIS A 2 -14.38 13.18 -3.01
C HIS A 2 -13.62 14.34 -3.68
N PRO A 3 -13.01 15.29 -2.93
CA PRO A 3 -12.25 16.39 -3.52
C PRO A 3 -11.09 15.91 -4.42
N LEU A 4 -10.59 14.69 -4.19
CA LEU A 4 -9.61 14.06 -5.09
C LEU A 4 -10.19 13.72 -6.47
N ASP A 5 -11.48 13.37 -6.56
CA ASP A 5 -12.11 13.00 -7.84
C ASP A 5 -12.14 14.19 -8.82
N LEU A 6 -12.35 15.40 -8.31
CA LEU A 6 -12.36 16.64 -9.10
C LEU A 6 -10.98 16.99 -9.63
N TYR A 7 -9.95 16.88 -8.78
CA TYR A 7 -8.56 17.08 -9.17
C TYR A 7 -8.15 16.09 -10.25
N ASP A 8 -8.52 14.82 -10.08
CA ASP A 8 -8.15 13.76 -11.00
C ASP A 8 -8.83 13.93 -12.36
N GLN A 9 -10.07 14.41 -12.39
CA GLN A 9 -10.79 14.71 -13.64
C GLN A 9 -10.20 15.92 -14.38
N TRP A 10 -9.84 16.99 -13.67
CA TRP A 10 -9.16 18.15 -14.28
C TRP A 10 -7.77 17.77 -14.81
N ARG A 11 -7.00 17.01 -14.03
CA ARG A 11 -5.66 16.53 -14.39
C ARG A 11 -5.68 15.65 -15.64
N ARG A 12 -6.62 14.70 -15.73
CA ARG A 12 -6.81 13.87 -16.94
C ARG A 12 -7.15 14.71 -18.16
N ARG A 13 -7.96 15.77 -18.01
CA ARG A 13 -8.34 16.67 -19.11
C ARG A 13 -7.16 17.48 -19.63
N VAL A 14 -6.29 17.97 -18.74
CA VAL A 14 -5.06 18.70 -19.09
C VAL A 14 -4.03 17.77 -19.75
N LEU A 15 -3.81 16.58 -19.17
CA LEU A 15 -2.87 15.59 -19.71
C LEU A 15 -3.33 15.02 -21.06
N ARG A 16 -4.64 14.96 -21.34
CA ARG A 16 -5.18 14.51 -22.64
C ARG A 16 -4.77 15.41 -23.82
N TRP A 17 -4.39 16.66 -23.53
CA TRP A 17 -3.92 17.67 -24.50
C TRP A 17 -2.40 17.57 -24.75
N LEU A 18 -1.65 16.91 -23.87
CA LEU A 18 -0.21 16.67 -24.01
C LEU A 18 0.04 15.30 -24.66
N PRO A 19 1.05 15.14 -25.54
CA PRO A 19 1.39 13.86 -26.17
C PRO A 19 2.06 12.85 -25.21
N ILE A 20 1.97 13.06 -23.89
CA ILE A 20 2.57 12.25 -22.82
C ILE A 20 1.51 11.28 -22.25
N ARG A 21 0.71 10.67 -23.13
CA ARG A 21 -0.47 9.88 -22.71
C ARG A 21 -0.13 8.60 -21.97
N GLN A 22 1.01 7.96 -22.26
CA GLN A 22 1.28 6.60 -21.78
C GLN A 22 1.89 6.53 -20.38
N ALA A 23 2.52 7.59 -19.88
CA ALA A 23 3.25 7.51 -18.62
C ALA A 23 2.34 7.48 -17.37
N PHE A 24 1.11 7.97 -17.49
CA PHE A 24 0.21 8.19 -16.35
C PHE A 24 -1.09 7.39 -16.41
N ASP A 25 -1.39 6.74 -17.52
CA ASP A 25 -2.54 5.84 -17.67
C ASP A 25 -2.18 4.44 -17.14
N ARG A 26 -1.65 4.38 -15.92
CA ARG A 26 -1.38 3.11 -15.25
C ARG A 26 -2.70 2.61 -14.69
N THR A 27 -3.18 1.49 -15.20
CA THR A 27 -4.34 0.81 -14.65
C THR A 27 -4.06 0.39 -13.19
N PRO A 28 -5.07 0.33 -12.31
CA PRO A 28 -4.88 -0.15 -10.94
C PRO A 28 -4.16 -1.50 -10.89
N ASP A 29 -4.44 -2.38 -11.86
CA ASP A 29 -3.77 -3.67 -12.04
C ASP A 29 -2.27 -3.57 -12.45
N ASP A 30 -1.83 -2.45 -13.02
CA ASP A 30 -0.41 -2.22 -13.38
C ASP A 30 0.43 -1.68 -12.21
N VAL A 31 -0.21 -1.18 -11.15
CA VAL A 31 0.46 -0.53 -10.01
C VAL A 31 0.26 -1.30 -8.72
N ALA A 32 -0.92 -1.88 -8.52
CA ALA A 32 -1.20 -2.69 -7.37
C ALA A 32 -0.44 -4.03 -7.54
N PRO A 33 0.51 -4.35 -6.65
CA PRO A 33 1.05 -5.71 -6.65
C PRO A 33 -0.12 -6.68 -6.52
N HIS A 34 -0.14 -7.70 -7.36
CA HIS A 34 -1.17 -8.74 -7.25
C HIS A 34 -1.14 -9.29 -5.82
N GLY A 35 -2.31 -9.58 -5.24
CA GLY A 35 -2.43 -10.00 -3.82
C GLY A 35 -1.54 -11.20 -3.44
N SER A 36 -1.10 -11.99 -4.42
CA SER A 36 -0.15 -13.09 -4.26
C SER A 36 1.32 -12.67 -4.14
N GLU A 37 1.66 -11.44 -4.49
CA GLU A 37 3.04 -10.93 -4.54
C GLU A 37 3.38 -10.04 -3.34
N ASP A 38 2.39 -9.38 -2.73
CA ASP A 38 2.57 -8.52 -1.57
C ASP A 38 1.91 -9.15 -0.34
N TRP A 39 2.72 -9.93 0.38
CA TRP A 39 2.37 -10.54 1.66
C TRP A 39 1.89 -9.50 2.69
N LEU A 40 2.12 -8.20 2.48
CA LEU A 40 1.57 -7.13 3.32
C LEU A 40 0.05 -6.94 3.17
N LEU A 41 -0.55 -7.47 2.10
CA LEU A 41 -1.99 -7.47 1.85
C LEU A 41 -2.71 -8.61 2.58
N GLU A 42 -1.97 -9.59 3.08
CA GLU A 42 -2.54 -10.67 3.91
C GLU A 42 -3.08 -10.11 5.23
N PRO A 43 -4.25 -10.62 5.69
CA PRO A 43 -4.84 -10.19 6.94
C PRO A 43 -3.88 -10.40 8.10
N ILE A 44 -3.96 -9.53 9.11
CA ILE A 44 -3.04 -9.56 10.24
C ILE A 44 -3.38 -10.74 11.15
N ASP A 45 -2.39 -11.62 11.35
CA ASP A 45 -2.45 -12.65 12.38
C ASP A 45 -2.15 -12.04 13.76
N VAL A 46 -3.20 -11.91 14.57
CA VAL A 46 -3.13 -11.36 15.92
C VAL A 46 -2.45 -12.32 16.89
N ASP A 47 -2.58 -13.63 16.68
CA ASP A 47 -1.96 -14.64 17.53
C ASP A 47 -0.45 -14.70 17.29
N GLU A 48 -0.02 -14.51 16.05
CA GLU A 48 1.39 -14.31 15.73
C GLU A 48 1.95 -13.02 16.37
N ALA A 49 1.23 -11.90 16.26
CA ALA A 49 1.65 -10.63 16.87
C ALA A 49 1.81 -10.76 18.41
N CYS A 50 0.88 -11.42 19.09
CA CYS A 50 0.95 -11.63 20.54
C CYS A 50 2.09 -12.59 20.93
N ARG A 51 2.40 -13.59 20.10
CA ARG A 51 3.55 -14.49 20.32
C ARG A 51 4.89 -13.79 20.14
N LEU A 52 5.00 -12.88 19.17
CA LEU A 52 6.22 -12.12 18.90
C LEU A 52 6.45 -10.99 19.92
N PHE A 53 5.39 -10.37 20.42
CA PHE A 53 5.46 -9.28 21.39
C PHE A 53 4.68 -9.59 22.69
N PRO A 54 5.07 -10.63 23.44
CA PRO A 54 4.30 -11.12 24.60
C PRO A 54 4.30 -10.15 25.80
N HIS A 55 5.20 -9.17 25.79
CA HIS A 55 5.32 -8.14 26.81
C HIS A 55 4.43 -6.92 26.55
N LEU A 56 3.75 -6.88 25.41
CA LEU A 56 2.86 -5.79 25.02
C LEU A 56 1.40 -6.21 25.17
N GLU A 57 0.53 -5.22 25.43
CA GLU A 57 -0.91 -5.39 25.28
C GLU A 57 -1.25 -5.70 23.81
N LYS A 58 -2.33 -6.47 23.61
CA LYS A 58 -2.77 -6.98 22.31
C LYS A 58 -2.73 -5.91 21.19
N ASP A 59 -3.33 -4.75 21.42
CA ASP A 59 -3.40 -3.69 20.40
C ASP A 59 -2.01 -3.12 20.07
N ARG A 60 -1.13 -3.01 21.06
CA ARG A 60 0.26 -2.55 20.86
C ARG A 60 1.11 -3.61 20.17
N ALA A 61 0.89 -4.88 20.47
CA ALA A 61 1.54 -6.01 19.80
C ALA A 61 1.18 -6.02 18.31
N VAL A 62 -0.10 -5.83 17.97
CA VAL A 62 -0.57 -5.74 16.59
C VAL A 62 0.07 -4.56 15.85
N LEU A 63 0.13 -3.38 16.48
CA LEU A 63 0.78 -2.21 15.87
C LEU A 63 2.28 -2.42 15.64
N GLN A 64 2.99 -3.05 16.59
CA GLN A 64 4.40 -3.35 16.40
C GLN A 64 4.64 -4.41 15.33
N TYR A 65 3.76 -5.41 15.25
CA TYR A 65 3.81 -6.40 14.20
C TYR A 65 3.58 -5.77 12.81
N GLN A 66 2.60 -4.89 12.64
CA GLN A 66 2.42 -4.13 11.39
C GLN A 66 3.66 -3.32 11.02
N ARG A 67 4.27 -2.64 12.00
CA ARG A 67 5.50 -1.85 11.78
C ARG A 67 6.66 -2.72 11.34
N LEU A 68 6.85 -3.88 11.97
CA LEU A 68 7.87 -4.86 11.59
C LEU A 68 7.67 -5.33 10.15
N ARG A 69 6.43 -5.64 9.75
CA ARG A 69 6.11 -6.04 8.37
C ARG A 69 6.49 -4.96 7.35
N LEU A 70 6.20 -3.70 7.65
CA LEU A 70 6.60 -2.57 6.79
C LEU A 70 8.13 -2.43 6.69
N GLN A 71 8.85 -2.59 7.80
CA GLN A 71 10.32 -2.50 7.80
C GLN A 71 10.97 -3.60 6.96
N ILE A 72 10.46 -4.83 7.01
CA ILE A 72 10.96 -5.94 6.20
C ILE A 72 10.75 -5.64 4.70
N ARG A 73 9.58 -5.09 4.33
CA ARG A 73 9.30 -4.67 2.95
C ARG A 73 10.27 -3.60 2.44
N GLU A 74 10.59 -2.61 3.28
CA GLU A 74 11.57 -1.58 2.95
C GLU A 74 12.98 -2.18 2.76
N GLN A 75 13.37 -3.16 3.58
CA GLN A 75 14.65 -3.85 3.48
C GLN A 75 14.75 -4.75 2.25
N ASP A 76 13.66 -5.40 1.84
CA ASP A 76 13.58 -6.25 0.64
C ASP A 76 13.68 -5.46 -0.67
N GLY A 77 13.87 -4.14 -0.62
CA GLY A 77 13.98 -3.30 -1.80
C GLY A 77 12.69 -3.16 -2.59
N ARG A 78 11.55 -3.62 -2.03
CA ARG A 78 10.19 -3.40 -2.56
C ARG A 78 9.61 -2.08 -2.04
N GLY A 79 10.47 -1.09 -1.88
CA GLY A 79 10.10 0.31 -1.70
C GLY A 79 9.70 0.93 -3.04
N PHE A 80 8.78 1.91 -2.99
CA PHE A 80 8.20 2.59 -4.14
C PHE A 80 9.21 3.13 -5.16
#